data_AF-A0A1M6Z1B3-F1
#
_entry.id   AF-A0A1M6Z1B3-F1
#
_cell.length_a   1.000
_cell.length_b   1.000
_cell.length_c   1.000
_cell.angle_alpha   90.00
_cell.angle_beta   90.00
_cell.angle_gamma   90.00
#
_symmetry.space_group_name_H-M   'P 1'
#
loop_
_entity.id
_entity.type
_entity.pdbx_description
1 polymer ?
#
loop_
_entity_poly.entity_id
_entity_poly.type
_entity_poly.pdbx_seq_one_letter_code
_entity_poly.pdbx_strand_id
1 'polypeptide(L)'
;MPVTSADLGSFPYLSGLQTYEVSTSNSEDYDFEMAYVYDGKNLVPIEGKVSQRYFRPKNGEKQASELMIHRNYEDLLKTLGATKVSDGKPAKESIDKIGYDKIYKHGKWSVSSDHETDTYVIRQKDKEVWVQVTALGSDANYNLTVTERAAMPQQAGIIKADELKKN
;
A
#
# COMPACT_ATOMS: atom_id res chain seq x y z
N MET A 1 11.32 9.79 13.60
CA MET A 1 11.55 9.10 12.30
C MET A 1 12.32 10.06 11.41
N PRO A 2 13.39 9.63 10.73
CA PRO A 2 14.20 10.46 9.85
C PRO A 2 13.39 11.07 8.71
N VAL A 3 13.84 12.24 8.22
CA VAL A 3 13.33 12.89 7.01
C VAL A 3 14.39 12.76 5.92
N THR A 4 14.02 12.22 4.76
CA THR A 4 14.90 11.96 3.62
C THR A 4 14.73 13.04 2.55
N SER A 5 15.76 13.21 1.71
CA SER A 5 15.72 13.98 0.46
C SER A 5 15.95 13.11 -0.78
N ALA A 6 15.86 11.78 -0.64
CA ALA A 6 15.97 10.85 -1.76
C ALA A 6 14.91 11.13 -2.82
N ASP A 7 15.27 10.98 -4.09
CA ASP A 7 14.31 11.03 -5.20
C ASP A 7 13.50 9.72 -5.23
N LEU A 8 12.18 9.83 -5.11
CA LEU A 8 11.27 8.69 -5.15
C LEU A 8 10.80 8.37 -6.58
N GLY A 9 11.07 9.27 -7.54
CA GLY A 9 10.51 9.21 -8.88
C GLY A 9 9.00 9.50 -8.89
N SER A 10 8.28 8.85 -9.81
CA SER A 10 6.84 9.05 -10.00
C SER A 10 6.03 8.03 -9.21
N PHE A 11 4.89 8.46 -8.65
CA PHE A 11 3.93 7.58 -8.01
C PHE A 11 3.58 6.37 -8.92
N PRO A 12 3.56 5.13 -8.40
CA PRO A 12 3.63 4.74 -6.99
C PRO A 12 5.05 4.44 -6.47
N TYR A 13 6.08 5.03 -7.07
CA TYR A 13 7.48 5.04 -6.62
C TYR A 13 8.24 3.71 -6.71
N LEU A 14 7.53 2.59 -6.66
CA LEU A 14 8.11 1.25 -6.57
C LEU A 14 7.61 0.36 -7.72
N SER A 15 8.53 -0.43 -8.27
CA SER A 15 8.24 -1.48 -9.23
C SER A 15 8.07 -2.85 -8.57
N GLY A 16 7.60 -3.83 -9.34
CA GLY A 16 7.72 -5.24 -8.98
C GLY A 16 9.15 -5.77 -9.11
N LEU A 17 9.38 -6.97 -8.57
CA LEU A 17 10.52 -7.82 -8.90
C LEU A 17 10.59 -8.08 -10.41
N GLN A 18 11.79 -8.19 -10.98
CA GLN A 18 12.00 -8.30 -12.43
C GLN A 18 11.29 -9.51 -13.07
N THR A 19 11.21 -10.62 -12.36
CA THR A 19 10.56 -11.87 -12.79
C THR A 19 9.04 -11.86 -12.61
N TYR A 20 8.47 -10.74 -12.17
CA TYR A 20 7.05 -10.60 -11.87
C TYR A 20 6.37 -9.61 -12.81
N GLU A 21 5.05 -9.79 -12.94
CA GLU A 21 4.16 -8.91 -13.68
C GLU A 21 2.96 -8.52 -12.82
N VAL A 22 2.39 -7.34 -13.09
CA VAL A 22 1.20 -6.84 -12.41
C VAL A 22 -0.04 -7.58 -12.92
N SER A 23 -0.86 -8.08 -12.02
CA SER A 23 -2.22 -8.55 -12.34
C SER A 23 -3.16 -7.34 -12.39
N THR A 24 -3.47 -6.88 -13.60
CA THR A 24 -4.29 -5.68 -13.83
C THR A 24 -5.71 -5.81 -13.31
N SER A 25 -6.29 -7.01 -13.29
CA SER A 25 -7.63 -7.27 -12.74
C SER A 25 -7.69 -7.25 -11.21
N ASN A 26 -6.55 -7.38 -10.55
CA ASN A 26 -6.42 -7.41 -9.09
C ASN A 26 -5.61 -6.22 -8.57
N SER A 27 -5.42 -5.18 -9.39
CA SER A 27 -4.67 -3.98 -9.03
C SER A 27 -5.52 -2.76 -9.30
N GLU A 28 -5.49 -1.80 -8.38
CA GLU A 28 -6.31 -0.59 -8.42
C GLU A 28 -5.48 0.60 -7.94
N ASP A 29 -5.65 1.73 -8.61
CA ASP A 29 -5.03 3.00 -8.27
C ASP A 29 -6.14 4.04 -8.01
N TYR A 30 -5.97 4.85 -6.98
CA TYR A 30 -6.92 5.87 -6.55
C TYR A 30 -6.21 7.21 -6.35
N ASP A 31 -6.78 8.29 -6.89
CA ASP A 31 -6.31 9.65 -6.60
C ASP A 31 -6.60 10.07 -5.15
N PHE A 32 -7.65 9.51 -4.53
CA PHE A 32 -7.93 9.62 -3.11
C PHE A 32 -8.70 8.40 -2.58
N GLU A 33 -8.12 7.70 -1.61
CA GLU A 33 -8.69 6.55 -0.88
C GLU A 33 -7.94 6.43 0.47
N MET A 34 -8.20 5.40 1.27
CA MET A 34 -7.39 5.04 2.42
C MET A 34 -6.85 3.62 2.32
N ALA A 35 -5.76 3.33 3.01
CA ALA A 35 -5.33 1.98 3.34
C ALA A 35 -5.15 1.83 4.86
N TYR A 36 -5.53 0.67 5.40
CA TYR A 36 -5.21 0.34 6.79
C TYR A 36 -3.77 -0.17 6.87
N VAL A 37 -2.95 0.45 7.71
CA VAL A 37 -1.56 0.03 7.97
C VAL A 37 -1.43 -0.47 9.40
N TYR A 38 -0.57 -1.47 9.62
CA TYR A 38 -0.29 -1.96 10.95
C TYR A 38 0.88 -1.20 11.55
N ASP A 39 0.65 -0.46 12.64
CA ASP A 39 1.68 0.36 13.29
C ASP A 39 2.53 -0.41 14.31
N GLY A 40 2.39 -1.74 14.36
CA GLY A 40 2.97 -2.62 15.38
C GLY A 40 2.04 -2.89 16.57
N LYS A 41 0.90 -2.18 16.67
CA LYS A 41 -0.09 -2.35 17.73
C LYS A 41 -1.53 -2.38 17.23
N ASN A 42 -1.90 -1.44 16.38
CA ASN A 42 -3.25 -1.27 15.83
C ASN A 42 -3.20 -1.12 14.31
N LEU A 43 -4.36 -1.33 13.69
CA LEU A 43 -4.58 -0.88 12.32
C LEU A 43 -5.02 0.57 12.33
N VAL A 44 -4.28 1.41 11.61
CA VAL A 44 -4.57 2.83 11.47
C VAL A 44 -4.88 3.15 10.00
N PRO A 45 -5.95 3.89 9.71
CA PRO A 45 -6.24 4.32 8.35
C PRO A 45 -5.28 5.44 7.94
N ILE A 46 -4.70 5.31 6.74
CA ILE A 46 -3.91 6.36 6.10
C ILE A 46 -4.66 6.78 4.85
N GLU A 47 -5.18 8.01 4.84
CA GLU A 47 -5.86 8.62 3.70
C GLU A 47 -4.87 9.30 2.75
N GLY A 48 -5.15 9.25 1.45
CA GLY A 48 -4.41 9.96 0.42
C GLY A 48 -4.44 9.26 -0.93
N LYS A 49 -3.36 9.40 -1.71
CA LYS A 49 -3.24 8.72 -3.00
C LYS A 49 -2.79 7.29 -2.79
N VAL A 50 -3.54 6.30 -3.30
CA VAL A 50 -3.33 4.88 -3.01
C VAL A 50 -3.08 4.10 -4.30
N SER A 51 -2.07 3.24 -4.29
CA SER A 51 -1.82 2.23 -5.32
C SER A 51 -1.79 0.86 -4.66
N GLN A 52 -2.56 -0.08 -5.18
CA GLN A 52 -2.61 -1.48 -4.73
C GLN A 52 -2.25 -2.36 -5.92
N ARG A 53 -1.09 -3.02 -5.85
CA ARG A 53 -0.55 -3.81 -6.96
C ARG A 53 -0.35 -5.26 -6.55
N TYR A 54 -1.11 -6.13 -7.19
CA TYR A 54 -0.93 -7.57 -7.08
C TYR A 54 0.09 -8.04 -8.12
N PHE A 55 1.16 -8.68 -7.66
CA PHE A 55 2.21 -9.21 -8.51
C PHE A 55 2.17 -10.74 -8.54
N ARG A 56 2.29 -11.28 -9.75
CA ARG A 56 2.43 -12.72 -10.00
C ARG A 56 3.70 -13.02 -10.79
N PRO A 57 4.33 -14.19 -10.62
CA PRO A 57 5.46 -14.58 -11.45
C PRO A 57 5.07 -14.56 -12.93
N LYS A 58 5.98 -14.07 -13.78
CA LYS A 58 5.84 -14.24 -15.23
C LYS A 58 5.89 -15.72 -15.57
N ASN A 59 5.21 -16.10 -16.65
CA ASN A 59 5.18 -17.49 -17.08
C ASN A 59 6.61 -18.01 -17.37
N GLY A 60 6.96 -19.15 -16.80
CA GLY A 60 8.28 -19.78 -16.96
C GLY A 60 9.41 -19.19 -16.09
N GLU A 61 9.16 -18.12 -15.33
CA GLU A 61 10.15 -17.54 -14.42
C GLU A 61 10.17 -18.24 -13.06
N LYS A 62 11.31 -18.14 -12.36
CA LYS A 62 11.43 -18.65 -10.99
C LYS A 62 10.62 -17.80 -10.02
N GLN A 63 9.89 -18.49 -9.16
CA GLN A 63 9.18 -17.91 -8.02
C GLN A 63 10.17 -17.35 -6.99
N ALA A 64 9.86 -16.18 -6.43
CA ALA A 64 10.59 -15.62 -5.30
C ALA A 64 10.07 -16.26 -3.99
N SER A 65 10.96 -16.54 -3.05
CA SER A 65 10.55 -16.86 -1.69
C SER A 65 10.00 -15.61 -0.99
N GLU A 66 9.20 -15.79 0.06
CA GLU A 66 8.74 -14.68 0.91
C GLU A 66 9.94 -13.86 1.42
N LEU A 67 11.01 -14.54 1.87
CA LEU A 67 12.26 -13.90 2.27
C LEU A 67 12.85 -13.02 1.17
N MET A 68 12.87 -13.50 -0.08
CA MET A 68 13.39 -12.71 -1.21
C MET A 68 12.52 -11.47 -1.46
N ILE A 69 11.19 -11.61 -1.40
CA ILE A 69 10.25 -10.49 -1.56
C ILE A 69 10.53 -9.44 -0.49
N HIS A 70 10.48 -9.83 0.78
CA HIS A 70 10.69 -8.92 1.90
C HIS A 70 12.07 -8.26 1.87
N ARG A 71 13.16 -9.02 1.64
CA ARG A 71 14.53 -8.47 1.64
C ARG A 71 14.80 -7.52 0.48
N ASN A 72 14.29 -7.79 -0.72
CA ASN A 72 14.46 -6.88 -1.87
C ASN A 72 13.81 -5.52 -1.58
N TYR A 73 12.58 -5.52 -1.07
CA TYR A 73 11.91 -4.26 -0.73
C TYR A 73 12.53 -3.59 0.49
N GLU A 74 12.94 -4.35 1.52
CA GLU A 74 13.61 -3.78 2.69
C GLU A 74 14.89 -3.03 2.29
N ASP A 75 15.73 -3.63 1.44
CA ASP A 75 16.97 -3.02 0.99
C ASP A 75 16.72 -1.80 0.10
N LEU A 76 15.78 -1.89 -0.85
CA LEU A 76 15.36 -0.75 -1.67
C LEU A 76 14.84 0.41 -0.79
N LEU A 77 13.89 0.13 0.11
CA LEU A 77 13.26 1.13 0.97
C LEU A 77 14.27 1.77 1.94
N LYS A 78 15.26 1.02 2.43
CA LYS A 78 16.38 1.59 3.20
C LYS A 78 17.16 2.63 2.39
N THR A 79 17.45 2.37 1.11
CA THR A 79 18.14 3.36 0.26
C THR A 79 17.33 4.64 0.04
N LEU A 80 15.99 4.52 0.05
CA LEU A 80 15.07 5.65 -0.01
C LEU A 80 14.90 6.37 1.34
N GLY A 81 15.54 5.90 2.41
CA GLY A 81 15.42 6.49 3.75
C GLY A 81 14.13 6.13 4.48
N ALA A 82 13.47 5.02 4.10
CA ALA A 82 12.32 4.52 4.80
C ALA A 82 12.68 4.02 6.21
N THR A 83 11.73 4.14 7.13
CA THR A 83 11.78 3.50 8.45
C THR A 83 10.80 2.34 8.48
N LYS A 84 11.26 1.16 8.90
CA LYS A 84 10.37 0.03 9.16
C LYS A 84 9.53 0.33 10.40
N VAL A 85 8.21 0.24 10.25
CA VAL A 85 7.21 0.51 11.31
C VAL A 85 6.81 -0.79 11.99
N SER A 86 6.57 -1.83 11.20
CA SER A 86 6.21 -3.16 11.68
C SER A 86 6.64 -4.23 10.67
N ASP A 87 6.74 -5.46 11.16
CA ASP A 87 6.99 -6.67 10.39
C ASP A 87 6.11 -7.81 10.92
N GLY A 88 5.91 -8.83 10.07
CA GLY A 88 5.13 -10.01 10.40
C GLY A 88 3.61 -9.81 10.24
N LYS A 89 2.84 -10.67 10.93
CA LYS A 89 1.37 -10.69 10.81
C LYS A 89 0.73 -9.76 11.83
N PRO A 90 -0.18 -8.87 11.43
CA PRO A 90 -1.04 -8.13 12.35
C PRO A 90 -1.76 -9.07 13.32
N ALA A 91 -1.88 -8.66 14.59
CA ALA A 91 -2.64 -9.39 15.58
C ALA A 91 -4.10 -9.56 15.12
N LYS A 92 -4.68 -10.76 15.29
CA LYS A 92 -6.06 -11.06 14.88
C LYS A 92 -7.06 -10.11 15.52
N GLU A 93 -6.83 -9.73 16.78
CA GLU A 93 -7.68 -8.77 17.50
C GLU A 93 -7.70 -7.39 16.84
N SER A 94 -6.60 -6.98 16.20
CA SER A 94 -6.52 -5.72 15.46
C SER A 94 -7.31 -5.77 14.15
N ILE A 95 -7.32 -6.93 13.47
CA ILE A 95 -8.17 -7.19 12.30
C ILE A 95 -9.65 -7.19 12.70
N ASP A 96 -10.00 -7.95 13.74
CA ASP A 96 -11.39 -8.16 14.17
C ASP A 96 -12.06 -6.86 14.64
N LYS A 97 -11.30 -5.92 15.23
CA LYS A 97 -11.81 -4.59 15.63
C LYS A 97 -12.33 -3.75 14.46
N ILE A 98 -11.74 -3.90 13.28
CA ILE A 98 -12.12 -3.14 12.07
C ILE A 98 -13.06 -3.95 11.18
N GLY A 99 -12.86 -5.26 11.13
CA GLY A 99 -13.53 -6.20 10.23
C GLY A 99 -12.73 -6.43 8.95
N TYR A 100 -12.50 -7.70 8.62
CA TYR A 100 -11.72 -8.13 7.46
C TYR A 100 -12.24 -7.53 6.15
N ASP A 101 -13.54 -7.59 5.89
CA ASP A 101 -14.13 -7.07 4.64
C ASP A 101 -13.87 -5.58 4.44
N LYS A 102 -13.87 -4.81 5.54
CA LYS A 102 -13.56 -3.38 5.50
C LYS A 102 -12.08 -3.14 5.20
N ILE A 103 -11.19 -3.91 5.82
CA ILE A 103 -9.76 -3.84 5.56
C ILE A 103 -9.49 -4.21 4.09
N TYR A 104 -10.06 -5.30 3.61
CA TYR A 104 -9.90 -5.77 2.24
C TYR A 104 -10.45 -4.77 1.21
N LYS A 105 -11.58 -4.12 1.50
CA LYS A 105 -12.12 -3.06 0.63
C LYS A 105 -11.12 -1.91 0.40
N HIS A 106 -10.37 -1.53 1.43
CA HIS A 106 -9.49 -0.35 1.42
C HIS A 106 -8.00 -0.70 1.25
N GLY A 107 -7.61 -1.97 1.34
CA GLY A 107 -6.21 -2.39 1.22
C GLY A 107 -6.00 -3.66 0.41
N LYS A 108 -7.06 -4.29 -0.09
CA LYS A 108 -7.04 -5.62 -0.73
C LYS A 108 -6.22 -6.59 0.13
N TRP A 109 -5.19 -7.20 -0.44
CA TRP A 109 -4.31 -8.17 0.21
C TRP A 109 -3.16 -7.55 1.02
N SER A 110 -3.21 -6.25 1.36
CA SER A 110 -2.13 -5.57 2.10
C SER A 110 -2.03 -5.93 3.57
N VAL A 111 -3.13 -6.39 4.16
CA VAL A 111 -3.21 -6.66 5.59
C VAL A 111 -4.16 -7.84 5.80
N SER A 112 -3.67 -8.89 6.44
CA SER A 112 -4.47 -10.04 6.86
C SER A 112 -3.85 -10.70 8.09
N SER A 113 -4.57 -11.60 8.76
CA SER A 113 -3.99 -12.45 9.81
C SER A 113 -3.15 -13.60 9.27
N ASP A 114 -3.19 -13.84 7.95
CA ASP A 114 -2.68 -15.07 7.34
C ASP A 114 -1.34 -14.87 6.63
N HIS A 115 -1.06 -13.62 6.20
CA HIS A 115 0.13 -13.24 5.46
C HIS A 115 1.03 -12.29 6.26
N GLU A 116 2.34 -12.41 6.06
CA GLU A 116 3.31 -11.48 6.62
C GLU A 116 3.31 -10.18 5.81
N THR A 117 3.20 -9.06 6.53
CA THR A 117 3.19 -7.72 5.94
C THR A 117 4.26 -6.89 6.62
N ASP A 118 5.26 -6.45 5.85
CA ASP A 118 6.16 -5.41 6.31
C ASP A 118 5.58 -4.03 6.00
N THR A 119 5.50 -3.18 7.02
CA THR A 119 5.05 -1.79 6.87
C THR A 119 6.22 -0.84 7.04
N TYR A 120 6.39 0.07 6.09
CA TYR A 120 7.41 1.10 6.10
C TYR A 120 6.78 2.47 5.91
N VAL A 121 7.50 3.51 6.35
CA VAL A 121 7.16 4.89 6.03
C VAL A 121 8.40 5.66 5.59
N ILE A 122 8.24 6.44 4.52
CA ILE A 122 9.21 7.40 4.02
C ILE A 122 8.65 8.79 4.34
N ARG A 123 9.44 9.62 5.03
CA ARG A 123 9.09 11.03 5.30
C ARG A 123 10.02 11.95 4.54
N GLN A 124 9.48 12.81 3.70
CA GLN A 124 10.15 13.98 3.15
C GLN A 124 9.61 15.25 3.82
N LYS A 125 10.12 16.42 3.47
CA LYS A 125 9.73 17.70 4.09
C LYS A 125 8.23 17.98 3.98
N ASP A 126 7.60 17.55 2.89
CA ASP A 126 6.23 17.86 2.48
C ASP A 126 5.41 16.61 2.13
N LYS A 127 6.00 15.42 2.28
CA LYS A 127 5.40 14.15 1.86
C LYS A 127 5.60 13.06 2.90
N GLU A 128 4.57 12.26 3.13
CA GLU A 128 4.66 11.03 3.92
C GLU A 128 4.11 9.87 3.07
N VAL A 129 4.94 8.88 2.79
CA VAL A 129 4.58 7.72 1.96
C VAL A 129 4.65 6.46 2.80
N TRP A 130 3.55 5.74 2.89
CA TRP A 130 3.44 4.44 3.53
C TRP A 130 3.55 3.33 2.48
N VAL A 131 4.29 2.28 2.81
CA VAL A 131 4.52 1.13 1.92
C VAL A 131 4.26 -0.15 2.70
N GLN A 132 3.38 -1.00 2.16
CA GLN A 132 3.06 -2.32 2.68
C GLN A 132 3.51 -3.37 1.67
N VAL A 133 4.39 -4.27 2.11
CA VAL A 133 4.91 -5.39 1.32
C VAL A 133 4.34 -6.66 1.93
N THR A 134 3.41 -7.32 1.22
CA THR A 134 2.74 -8.52 1.73
C THR A 134 3.00 -9.73 0.85
N ALA A 135 3.72 -10.73 1.38
CA ALA A 135 3.92 -11.99 0.69
C ALA A 135 2.69 -12.89 0.87
N LEU A 136 2.08 -13.35 -0.23
CA LEU A 136 0.78 -14.03 -0.23
C LEU A 136 0.89 -15.56 -0.21
N GLY A 137 1.96 -16.10 0.39
CA GLY A 137 2.09 -17.53 0.60
C GLY A 137 2.61 -18.33 -0.60
N SER A 138 2.16 -19.57 -0.71
CA SER A 138 2.79 -20.65 -1.50
C SER A 138 2.86 -20.43 -3.00
N ASP A 139 2.03 -19.55 -3.56
CA ASP A 139 2.04 -19.25 -5.01
C ASP A 139 3.10 -18.20 -5.38
N ALA A 140 3.87 -17.74 -4.38
CA ALA A 140 4.89 -16.71 -4.49
C ALA A 140 4.36 -15.36 -5.00
N ASN A 141 3.05 -15.15 -5.00
CA ASN A 141 2.42 -13.87 -5.28
C ASN A 141 2.68 -12.90 -4.13
N TYR A 142 2.66 -11.61 -4.41
CA TYR A 142 2.71 -10.59 -3.36
C TYR A 142 1.89 -9.38 -3.74
N ASN A 143 1.45 -8.65 -2.72
CA ASN A 143 0.80 -7.37 -2.88
C ASN A 143 1.74 -6.26 -2.39
N LEU A 144 1.85 -5.21 -3.20
CA LEU A 144 2.53 -3.97 -2.83
C LEU A 144 1.48 -2.87 -2.78
N THR A 145 1.33 -2.26 -1.60
CA THR A 145 0.46 -1.09 -1.45
C THR A 145 1.25 0.12 -1.02
N VAL A 146 1.04 1.21 -1.74
CA VAL A 146 1.70 2.49 -1.54
C VAL A 146 0.63 3.54 -1.29
N THR A 147 0.73 4.24 -0.17
CA THR A 147 -0.16 5.34 0.19
C THR A 147 0.65 6.60 0.42
N GLU A 148 0.50 7.58 -0.46
CA GLU A 148 1.00 8.93 -0.21
C GLU A 148 -0.06 9.71 0.56
N ARG A 149 0.22 10.01 1.83
CA ARG A 149 -0.73 10.67 2.71
C ARG A 149 -1.09 12.04 2.16
N ALA A 150 -2.39 12.31 2.06
CA ALA A 150 -2.93 13.60 1.66
C ALA A 150 -4.28 13.86 2.35
N ALA A 151 -4.70 15.12 2.43
CA ALA A 151 -6.06 15.47 2.82
C ALA A 151 -6.99 15.42 1.61
N MET A 152 -8.28 15.13 1.83
CA MET A 152 -9.29 15.05 0.75
C MET A 152 -9.37 16.37 -0.03
N PRO A 153 -9.10 16.36 -1.35
CA PRO A 153 -9.35 17.54 -2.17
C PRO A 153 -10.86 17.73 -2.35
N GLN A 154 -11.38 18.90 -1.96
CA GLN A 154 -12.78 19.24 -2.19
C GLN A 154 -13.04 19.39 -3.69
N GLN A 155 -13.85 18.49 -4.27
CA GLN A 155 -14.24 18.54 -5.69
C GLN A 155 -15.72 18.82 -5.91
N ALA A 156 -16.58 18.46 -4.95
CA ALA A 156 -18.00 18.77 -5.03
C ALA A 156 -18.26 20.25 -4.68
N GLY A 157 -19.18 20.87 -5.43
CA GLY A 157 -19.63 22.24 -5.19
C GLY A 157 -21.13 22.30 -4.86
N ILE A 158 -21.60 23.48 -4.46
CA ILE A 158 -23.03 23.74 -4.27
C ILE A 158 -23.66 24.03 -5.64
N ILE A 159 -24.63 23.22 -6.07
CA ILE A 159 -25.46 23.52 -7.24
C ILE A 159 -26.46 24.61 -6.84
N LYS A 160 -26.49 25.73 -7.58
CA LYS A 160 -27.40 26.84 -7.27
C LYS A 160 -28.80 26.58 -7.84
N ALA A 161 -29.83 27.08 -7.17
CA ALA A 161 -31.23 26.87 -7.56
C ALA A 161 -31.58 27.32 -9.00
N ASP A 162 -30.85 28.29 -9.55
CA ASP A 162 -31.05 28.75 -10.92
C ASP A 162 -30.44 27.82 -11.99
N GLU A 163 -29.52 26.93 -11.60
CA GLU A 163 -28.93 25.91 -12.47
C GLU A 163 -29.84 24.67 -12.60
N LEU A 164 -30.71 24.44 -11.61
CA LEU A 164 -31.68 23.33 -11.62
C LEU A 164 -32.86 23.55 -12.57
N LYS A 165 -33.14 24.80 -12.96
CA LYS A 165 -34.30 25.16 -13.81
C LYS A 165 -34.06 24.98 -15.32
N LYS A 166 -32.87 24.53 -15.73
CA LYS A 166 -32.49 24.35 -17.14
C LYS A 166 -32.52 22.90 -17.64
N ASN A 167 -33.01 21.96 -16.83
CA ASN A 167 -33.24 20.56 -17.20
C ASN A 167 -34.74 20.26 -17.24
#